data_AF-A5I8F6-F1
#
_entry.id   AF-A5I8F6-F1
#
_cell.length_a   1.000
_cell.length_b   1.000
_cell.length_c   1.000
_cell.angle_alpha   90.00
_cell.angle_beta   90.00
_cell.angle_gamma   90.00
#
_symmetry.space_group_name_H-M   'P 1'
#
loop_
_entity.id
_entity.type
_entity.pdbx_description
1 polymer ?
#
loop_
_entity_poly.entity_id
_entity_poly.type
_entity_poly.pdbx_seq_one_letter_code
_entity_poly.pdbx_strand_id
1 'polypeptide(L)'
;MTNPEMISHQWLQERVQQLIEDNDTELDLEESLILYGLDSLRVMRFAAELKERNTHVSFEDLIKSPTLASWRELIANRQAIAR
;
A
#
# COMPACT_ATOMS: atom_id res chain seq x y z
N MET A 1 -19.32 2.69 -14.84
CA MET A 1 -17.94 2.63 -15.37
C MET A 1 -17.04 3.21 -14.30
N THR A 2 -16.47 2.38 -13.42
CA THR A 2 -15.49 2.84 -12.44
C THR A 2 -14.20 3.15 -13.20
N ASN A 3 -13.86 4.43 -13.28
CA ASN A 3 -12.54 4.85 -13.72
C ASN A 3 -11.52 4.23 -12.74
N PRO A 4 -10.47 3.52 -13.16
CA PRO A 4 -9.41 3.14 -12.25
C PRO A 4 -8.67 4.41 -11.86
N GLU A 5 -9.14 5.08 -10.81
CA GLU A 5 -8.48 6.26 -10.29
C GLU A 5 -7.07 5.87 -9.88
N MET A 6 -6.08 6.58 -10.43
CA MET A 6 -4.69 6.47 -10.01
C MET A 6 -4.62 6.61 -8.49
N ILE A 7 -3.79 5.76 -7.89
CA ILE A 7 -3.62 5.78 -6.44
C ILE A 7 -2.74 6.98 -6.10
N SER A 8 -3.34 7.96 -5.44
CA SER A 8 -2.59 9.12 -4.95
C SER A 8 -1.77 8.76 -3.71
N HIS A 9 -0.71 9.53 -3.44
CA HIS A 9 0.08 9.38 -2.21
C HIS A 9 -0.78 9.55 -0.95
N GLN A 10 -1.71 10.51 -0.97
CA GLN A 10 -2.62 10.75 0.15
C GLN A 10 -3.53 9.55 0.40
N TRP A 11 -4.16 9.01 -0.65
CA TRP A 11 -5.02 7.84 -0.52
C TRP A 11 -4.24 6.66 0.07
N LEU A 12 -3.01 6.44 -0.40
CA LEU A 12 -2.17 5.33 0.08
C LEU A 12 -1.83 5.51 1.56
N GLN A 13 -1.46 6.71 1.99
CA GLN A 13 -1.15 7.00 3.39
C GLN A 13 -2.38 6.78 4.28
N GLU A 14 -3.54 7.36 3.93
CA GLU A 14 -4.80 7.16 4.66
C GLU A 14 -5.18 5.68 4.73
N ARG A 15 -4.99 4.96 3.62
CA ARG A 15 -5.31 3.53 3.57
C ARG A 15 -4.38 2.70 4.43
N VAL A 16 -3.08 2.98 4.41
CA VAL A 16 -2.09 2.31 5.27
C VAL A 16 -2.38 2.59 6.74
N GLN A 17 -2.77 3.82 7.09
CA GLN A 17 -3.20 4.17 8.46
C GLN A 17 -4.38 3.30 8.93
N GLN A 18 -5.30 2.93 8.03
CA GLN A 18 -6.40 2.01 8.35
C GLN A 18 -6.00 0.53 8.42
N LEU A 19 -4.83 0.17 7.90
CA LEU A 19 -4.31 -1.21 7.90
C LEU A 19 -3.47 -1.50 9.14
N ILE A 20 -2.89 -0.50 9.80
CA ILE A 20 -2.07 -0.68 11.00
C ILE A 20 -2.92 -0.63 12.27
N GLU A 21 -2.42 -1.19 13.37
CA GLU A 21 -3.11 -1.13 14.67
C GLU A 21 -2.86 0.21 15.36
N ASP A 22 -1.62 0.69 15.31
CA ASP A 22 -1.23 1.98 15.87
C ASP A 22 -1.49 3.10 14.87
N ASN A 23 -2.77 3.40 14.68
CA ASN A 23 -3.23 4.33 13.64
C ASN A 23 -3.38 5.78 14.11
N ASP A 24 -3.08 6.08 15.37
CA ASP A 24 -3.04 7.43 15.94
C ASP A 24 -1.61 8.02 15.96
N THR A 25 -0.60 7.21 15.64
CA THR A 25 0.81 7.62 15.60
C THR A 25 1.22 8.10 14.21
N GLU A 26 2.10 9.11 14.18
CA GLU A 26 2.72 9.59 12.94
C GLU A 26 3.64 8.50 12.37
N LEU A 27 3.37 8.06 11.14
CA LEU A 27 4.18 7.05 10.45
C LEU A 27 5.51 7.63 9.97
N ASP A 28 6.61 7.01 10.37
CA ASP A 28 7.87 7.16 9.65
C ASP A 28 7.78 6.42 8.28
N LEU A 29 8.10 7.13 7.21
CA LEU A 29 7.98 6.62 5.84
C LEU A 29 8.91 5.43 5.56
N GLU A 30 10.07 5.38 6.22
CA GLU A 30 11.07 4.33 6.03
C GLU A 30 10.98 3.22 7.07
N GLU A 31 10.19 3.41 8.12
CA GLU A 31 10.01 2.40 9.15
C GLU A 31 9.12 1.25 8.66
N SER A 32 9.40 0.05 9.19
CA SER A 32 8.60 -1.11 8.89
C SER A 32 7.20 -0.97 9.49
N LEU A 33 6.17 -1.02 8.64
CA LEU A 33 4.75 -1.02 9.01
C LEU A 33 4.38 -2.18 9.95
N ILE A 34 5.19 -3.24 10.01
CA ILE A 34 5.03 -4.34 10.96
C ILE A 34 5.16 -3.84 12.41
N LEU A 35 6.02 -2.84 12.66
CA LEU A 35 6.17 -2.23 13.99
C LEU A 35 4.90 -1.49 14.44
N TYR A 36 4.07 -1.09 13.49
CA TYR A 36 2.77 -0.46 13.73
C TYR A 36 1.60 -1.48 13.76
N GLY A 37 1.89 -2.78 13.70
CA GLY A 37 0.88 -3.85 13.75
C GLY A 37 0.34 -4.29 12.39
N LEU A 38 1.05 -4.01 11.29
CA LEU A 38 0.72 -4.60 9.99
C LEU A 38 1.01 -6.12 9.99
N ASP A 39 -0.01 -6.92 9.65
CA ASP A 39 0.08 -8.38 9.54
C ASP A 39 -0.12 -8.88 8.09
N SER A 40 0.17 -10.17 7.86
CA SER A 40 0.08 -10.79 6.54
C SER A 40 -1.32 -10.80 5.94
N LEU A 41 -2.37 -10.98 6.77
CA LEU A 41 -3.76 -10.98 6.30
C LEU A 41 -4.15 -9.59 5.77
N ARG A 42 -3.70 -8.52 6.45
CA ARG A 42 -3.91 -7.14 6.01
C ARG A 42 -3.17 -6.82 4.72
N VAL A 43 -1.93 -7.29 4.57
CA VAL A 43 -1.18 -7.15 3.30
C VAL A 43 -1.86 -7.91 2.16
N MET A 44 -2.34 -9.12 2.40
CA MET A 44 -3.07 -9.90 1.39
C MET A 44 -4.34 -9.19 0.92
N ARG A 45 -5.12 -8.64 1.86
CA ARG A 45 -6.32 -7.84 1.56
C ARG A 45 -5.98 -6.59 0.77
N PHE A 46 -4.90 -5.91 1.15
CA PHE A 46 -4.45 -4.71 0.46
C PHE A 46 -4.00 -5.01 -0.98
N ALA A 47 -3.23 -6.09 -1.20
CA ALA A 47 -2.86 -6.54 -2.55
C ALA A 47 -4.09 -6.83 -3.44
N ALA A 48 -5.13 -7.46 -2.87
CA ALA A 48 -6.38 -7.68 -3.59
C ALA A 48 -7.09 -6.37 -3.96
N GLU A 49 -7.16 -5.41 -3.03
CA GLU A 49 -7.74 -4.09 -3.27
C GLU A 49 -6.99 -3.32 -4.38
N LEU A 50 -5.65 -3.36 -4.38
CA LEU A 50 -4.85 -2.75 -5.45
C LEU A 50 -5.17 -3.36 -6.81
N LYS A 51 -5.35 -4.69 -6.87
CA LYS A 51 -5.72 -5.41 -8.09
C LYS A 51 -7.09 -4.98 -8.62
N GLU A 52 -8.07 -4.77 -7.76
CA GLU A 52 -9.40 -4.25 -8.14
C GLU A 52 -9.32 -2.84 -8.74
N ARG A 53 -8.32 -2.05 -8.33
CA ARG A 53 -7.99 -0.72 -8.87
C ARG A 53 -7.07 -0.78 -10.09
N ASN A 54 -6.96 -1.93 -10.75
CA ASN A 54 -6.09 -2.18 -11.90
C ASN A 54 -4.58 -1.97 -11.63
N THR A 55 -4.16 -1.94 -10.36
CA THR A 55 -2.77 -1.79 -9.94
C THR A 55 -2.24 -3.16 -9.51
N HIS A 56 -1.45 -3.79 -10.38
CA HIS A 56 -0.97 -5.17 -10.18
C HIS A 56 0.27 -5.21 -9.28
N VAL A 57 0.05 -5.23 -7.97
CA VAL A 57 1.07 -5.41 -6.94
C VAL A 57 0.79 -6.72 -6.19
N SER A 58 1.78 -7.59 -6.09
CA SER A 58 1.62 -8.87 -5.40
C SER A 58 1.88 -8.75 -3.89
N PHE A 59 1.36 -9.71 -3.12
CA PHE A 59 1.71 -9.85 -1.71
C PHE A 59 3.22 -9.94 -1.50
N GLU A 60 3.92 -10.74 -2.32
CA GLU A 60 5.37 -10.90 -2.27
C GLU A 60 6.12 -9.58 -2.49
N ASP A 61 5.62 -8.71 -3.38
CA ASP A 61 6.23 -7.39 -3.59
C ASP A 61 6.09 -6.49 -2.35
N LEU A 62 4.93 -6.56 -1.66
CA LEU A 62 4.65 -5.73 -0.49
C LEU A 62 5.44 -6.17 0.75
N ILE A 63 5.58 -7.47 0.99
CA ILE A 63 6.28 -7.97 2.18
C ILE A 63 7.81 -7.88 2.08
N LYS A 64 8.38 -7.71 0.88
CA LYS A 64 9.83 -7.52 0.69
C LYS A 64 10.32 -6.26 1.38
N SER A 65 9.53 -5.19 1.33
CA SER A 65 9.86 -3.90 1.92
C SER A 65 8.55 -3.26 2.43
N PRO A 66 8.08 -3.64 3.62
CA PRO A 66 6.80 -3.21 4.17
C PRO A 66 6.92 -1.81 4.79
N THR A 67 7.37 -0.83 4.01
CA THR A 67 7.47 0.58 4.40
C THR A 67 6.59 1.43 3.50
N LEU A 68 6.08 2.54 4.01
CA LEU A 68 5.20 3.42 3.23
C LEU A 68 5.94 4.01 2.02
N ALA A 69 7.23 4.36 2.16
CA ALA A 69 8.08 4.81 1.07
C ALA A 69 8.19 3.77 -0.05
N SER A 70 8.52 2.52 0.29
CA SER A 70 8.68 1.44 -0.70
C SER A 70 7.38 1.12 -1.42
N TRP A 71 6.25 1.09 -0.69
CA TRP A 71 4.94 0.84 -1.28
C TRP A 71 4.50 1.95 -2.24
N ARG A 72 4.78 3.22 -1.90
CA ARG A 72 4.52 4.37 -2.78
C ARG A 72 5.24 4.23 -4.11
N GLU A 73 6.55 3.97 -4.07
CA GLU A 73 7.36 3.83 -5.29
C GLU A 73 6.91 2.63 -6.14
N LEU A 74 6.65 1.49 -5.49
CA LEU A 74 6.18 0.28 -6.15
C LEU A 74 4.86 0.53 -6.90
N ILE A 75 3.88 1.17 -6.24
CA ILE A 75 2.58 1.46 -6.83
C ILE A 75 2.70 2.47 -7.98
N ALA A 76 3.47 3.54 -7.79
CA ALA A 76 3.70 4.54 -8.83
C ALA A 76 4.32 3.92 -10.09
N ASN A 77 5.32 3.04 -9.91
CA ASN A 77 5.97 2.32 -11.01
C ASN A 77 4.98 1.41 -11.76
N ARG A 78 4.11 0.68 -11.04
CA ARG A 78 3.09 -0.17 -11.67
C ARG A 78 2.06 0.64 -12.45
N GLN A 79 1.66 1.79 -11.95
CA GLN A 79 0.71 2.68 -12.62
C GLN A 79 1.29 3.37 -13.84
N ALA A 80 2.59 3.70 -13.83
CA ALA A 80 3.29 4.24 -14.99
C ALA A 80 3.39 3.22 -16.15
N ILE A 81 3.58 1.94 -15.84
CA ILE A 81 3.63 0.85 -16.84
C ILE A 81 2.25 0.55 -17.44
N ALA A 82 1.18 0.72 -16.66
CA ALA A 82 -0.20 0.47 -17.09
C ALA A 82 -0.81 1.59 -17.94
N ARG A 83 -0.05 2.66 -18.23
CA ARG A 83 -0.45 3.81 -19.06
C ARG A 83 -0.13 3.58 -20.53
#